data_AF-A0A9D6F7M1-F1
#
_entry.id   AF-A0A9D6F7M1-F1
#
_cell.length_a   1.000
_cell.length_b   1.000
_cell.length_c   1.000
_cell.angle_alpha   90.00
_cell.angle_beta   90.00
_cell.angle_gamma   90.00
#
_symmetry.space_group_name_H-M   'P 1'
#
loop_
_entity.id
_entity.type
_entity.pdbx_description
1 polymer ?
#
loop_
_entity_poly.entity_id
_entity_poly.type
_entity_poly.pdbx_seq_one_letter_code
_entity_poly.pdbx_strand_id
1 'polypeptide(L)'
;MSSEGDRSRLLVLWGASGHGKVVLDVGRSQASFDSIVFIDDRYQELGPSFLHCPVLGGLEALPSLRGCSFLISIGDNAQRA
;
A
#
# COMPACT_ATOMS: atom_id res chain seq x y z
N MET A 1 -11.00 10.21 -24.43
CA MET A 1 -10.63 8.96 -23.75
C MET A 1 -9.33 9.23 -23.03
N SER A 2 -9.45 9.67 -21.78
CA SER A 2 -8.30 10.13 -20.99
C SER A 2 -7.34 8.97 -20.81
N SER A 3 -6.06 9.15 -21.15
CA SER A 3 -5.02 8.20 -20.77
C SER A 3 -5.04 8.11 -19.24
N GLU A 4 -5.47 6.98 -18.69
CA GLU A 4 -5.14 6.65 -17.31
C GLU A 4 -3.61 6.75 -17.21
N GLY A 5 -3.10 7.70 -16.42
CA GLY A 5 -1.66 7.82 -16.20
C GLY A 5 -1.08 6.47 -15.74
N ASP A 6 0.22 6.25 -15.97
CA ASP A 6 0.88 5.01 -15.61
C ASP A 6 0.66 4.67 -14.12
N ARG A 7 -0.31 3.78 -13.88
CA ARG A 7 -0.74 3.42 -12.53
C ARG A 7 0.33 2.63 -11.78
N SER A 8 1.36 2.12 -12.48
CA SER A 8 2.47 1.41 -11.83
C SER A 8 3.29 2.30 -10.91
N ARG A 9 3.20 3.63 -11.06
CA ARG A 9 3.84 4.59 -10.14
C ARG A 9 3.09 4.80 -8.82
N LEU A 10 1.93 4.16 -8.64
CA LEU A 10 1.28 4.03 -7.34
C LEU A 10 1.76 2.73 -6.66
N LEU A 11 2.44 2.85 -5.53
CA LEU A 11 2.79 1.71 -4.68
C LEU A 11 1.71 1.48 -3.63
N VAL A 12 1.16 0.28 -3.61
CA VAL A 12 0.24 -0.20 -2.58
C VAL A 12 1.01 -1.12 -1.63
N LEU A 13 0.96 -0.81 -0.33
CA LEU A 13 1.52 -1.64 0.73
C LEU A 13 0.38 -2.33 1.51
N TRP A 14 0.34 -3.66 1.51
CA TRP A 14 -0.57 -4.42 2.37
C TRP A 14 0.08 -4.70 3.72
N GLY A 15 -0.40 -4.02 4.76
CA GLY A 15 0.00 -4.21 6.15
C GLY A 15 0.65 -2.97 6.75
N ALA A 16 -0.12 -2.23 7.54
CA ALA A 16 0.26 -1.01 8.26
C ALA A 16 0.74 -1.35 9.69
N SER A 17 1.79 -2.16 9.78
CA SER A 17 2.43 -2.57 11.04
C SER A 17 3.91 -2.16 11.09
N GLY A 18 4.68 -2.65 12.07
CA GLY A 18 6.12 -2.38 12.18
C GLY A 18 6.90 -2.70 10.90
N HIS A 19 6.60 -3.81 10.22
CA HIS A 19 7.26 -4.17 8.96
C HIS A 19 6.89 -3.20 7.83
N GLY A 20 5.62 -2.79 7.77
CA GLY A 20 5.12 -1.77 6.84
C GLY A 20 5.84 -0.41 6.97
N LYS A 21 6.26 -0.02 8.18
CA LYS A 21 7.05 1.22 8.38
C LYS A 21 8.38 1.16 7.63
N VAL A 22 9.10 0.06 7.77
CA VAL A 22 10.42 -0.12 7.14
C VAL A 22 10.28 -0.20 5.62
N VAL A 23 9.28 -0.93 5.12
CA VAL A 23 8.99 -1.03 3.69
C VAL A 23 8.62 0.34 3.11
N LEU A 24 7.83 1.15 3.83
CA LEU A 24 7.50 2.51 3.43
C LEU A 24 8.74 3.38 3.30
N ASP A 25 9.67 3.32 4.26
CA ASP A 25 10.92 4.07 4.19
C ASP A 25 11.76 3.67 2.97
N VAL A 26 11.84 2.36 2.67
CA VAL A 26 12.49 1.86 1.45
C VAL A 26 11.78 2.41 0.20
N GLY A 27 10.45 2.29 0.11
CA GLY A 27 9.68 2.76 -1.04
C GLY A 27 9.85 4.26 -1.28
N ARG A 28 9.87 5.08 -0.22
CA ARG A 28 10.15 6.52 -0.28
C ARG A 28 11.58 6.80 -0.78
N SER A 29 12.57 6.02 -0.33
CA SER A 29 13.97 6.20 -0.73
C SER A 29 14.24 5.89 -2.20
N GLN A 30 13.40 5.06 -2.84
CA GLN A 30 13.57 4.70 -4.25
C GLN A 30 13.20 5.82 -5.22
N ALA A 31 12.44 6.84 -4.80
CA ALA A 31 11.97 7.95 -5.64
C ALA A 31 11.36 7.53 -7.00
N SER A 32 10.84 6.29 -7.07
CA SER A 32 10.29 5.68 -8.30
C SER A 32 8.76 5.69 -8.33
N PHE A 33 8.14 6.03 -7.20
CA PHE A 33 6.69 6.07 -7.02
C PHE A 33 6.23 7.51 -6.77
N ASP A 34 5.20 7.93 -7.50
CA ASP A 34 4.57 9.24 -7.33
C ASP A 34 3.70 9.27 -6.06
N SER A 35 3.25 8.11 -5.60
CA SER A 35 2.41 7.96 -4.41
C SER A 35 2.56 6.59 -3.77
N ILE A 36 2.42 6.55 -2.45
CA ILE A 36 2.41 5.32 -1.65
C ILE A 36 1.17 5.32 -0.76
N VAL A 37 0.40 4.24 -0.82
CA VAL A 37 -0.85 4.04 -0.06
C VAL A 37 -0.81 2.69 0.66
N PHE A 38 -1.64 2.54 1.69
CA PHE A 38 -1.81 1.30 2.42
C PHE A 38 -3.17 0.66 2.18
N ILE A 39 -3.19 -0.66 2.27
CA ILE A 39 -4.38 -1.43 2.66
C ILE A 39 -4.02 -2.26 3.90
N ASP A 40 -4.99 -2.48 4.77
CA ASP A 40 -4.83 -3.30 5.98
C ASP A 40 -6.20 -3.83 6.41
N ASP A 41 -6.29 -5.09 6.81
CA ASP A 41 -7.58 -5.68 7.20
C ASP A 41 -8.14 -5.03 8.48
N ARG A 42 -7.30 -4.34 9.26
CA ARG A 42 -7.69 -3.55 10.44
C ARG A 42 -7.86 -2.07 10.13
N TYR A 43 -8.11 -1.69 8.87
CA TYR A 43 -8.24 -0.28 8.45
C TYR A 43 -9.25 0.52 9.29
N GLN A 44 -10.32 -0.12 9.79
CA GLN A 44 -11.31 0.50 10.66
C GLN A 44 -10.72 0.96 12.01
N GLU A 45 -9.70 0.27 12.51
CA GLU A 45 -9.00 0.61 13.75
C GLU A 45 -7.87 1.64 13.51
N LEU A 46 -7.22 1.58 12.35
CA LEU A 46 -6.13 2.47 11.97
C LEU A 46 -6.59 3.89 11.65
N GLY A 47 -7.83 4.03 11.15
CA GLY A 47 -8.35 5.28 10.65
C GLY A 47 -7.89 5.61 9.22
N PRO A 48 -8.04 6.86 8.76
CA PRO A 48 -7.89 7.20 7.34
C PRO A 48 -6.45 7.23 6.82
N SER A 49 -5.44 7.19 7.71
CA SER A 49 -4.04 7.32 7.32
C SER A 49 -3.08 6.65 8.30
N PHE A 50 -1.96 6.15 7.78
CA PHE A 50 -0.84 5.60 8.55
C PHE A 50 0.46 6.23 8.06
N LEU A 51 1.22 6.87 8.96
CA LEU A 51 2.49 7.57 8.62
C LEU A 51 2.37 8.55 7.44
N HIS A 52 1.28 9.32 7.40
CA HIS A 52 0.92 10.27 6.34
C HIS A 52 0.62 9.65 4.97
N CYS A 53 0.47 8.33 4.90
CA CYS A 53 -0.03 7.63 3.71
C CYS A 53 -1.52 7.28 3.91
N PRO A 54 -2.37 7.46 2.88
CA PRO A 54 -3.76 7.04 2.93
C PRO A 54 -3.90 5.54 3.19
N VAL A 55 -4.88 5.14 4.00
CA VAL A 55 -5.31 3.74 4.13
C VAL A 55 -6.62 3.60 3.36
N LEU A 56 -6.61 2.81 2.29
CA LEU A 56 -7.71 2.73 1.32
C LEU A 56 -8.82 1.73 1.69
N GLY A 57 -8.58 0.90 2.69
CA GLY A 57 -9.47 -0.19 3.08
C GLY A 57 -8.68 -1.47 3.41
N GLY A 58 -9.39 -2.59 3.47
CA GLY A 58 -8.83 -3.93 3.51
C GLY A 58 -8.83 -4.60 2.13
N LEU A 59 -9.03 -5.91 2.13
CA LEU A 59 -9.13 -6.76 0.93
C LEU A 59 -10.09 -6.21 -0.14
N GLU A 60 -11.18 -5.58 0.26
CA GLU A 60 -12.21 -5.04 -0.63
C GLU A 60 -11.71 -3.93 -1.56
N ALA A 61 -10.60 -3.28 -1.24
CA ALA A 61 -9.99 -2.26 -2.09
C ALA A 61 -9.27 -2.85 -3.31
N LEU A 62 -8.84 -4.13 -3.27
CA LEU A 62 -8.01 -4.75 -4.31
C LEU A 62 -8.52 -4.61 -5.74
N PRO A 63 -9.84 -4.79 -6.04
CA PRO A 63 -10.34 -4.65 -7.40
C PRO A 63 -10.06 -3.26 -8.01
N SER A 64 -10.04 -2.21 -7.19
CA SER A 64 -9.77 -0.82 -7.63
C SER A 64 -8.29 -0.54 -7.88
N LEU A 65 -7.39 -1.39 -7.39
CA LEU A 65 -5.93 -1.21 -7.40
C LEU A 65 -5.22 -1.94 -8.55
N ARG A 66 -5.99 -2.47 -9.51
CA ARG A 66 -5.44 -3.10 -10.72
C ARG A 66 -4.49 -2.15 -11.46
N GLY A 67 -3.36 -2.70 -11.91
CA GLY A 67 -2.32 -1.95 -12.64
C GLY A 67 -1.37 -1.14 -11.76
N CYS A 68 -1.52 -1.16 -10.44
CA CYS A 68 -0.59 -0.52 -9.50
C CYS A 68 0.56 -1.46 -9.12
N SER A 69 1.67 -0.90 -8.65
CA SER A 69 2.69 -1.70 -7.97
C SER A 69 2.20 -2.11 -6.59
N PHE A 70 2.46 -3.36 -6.21
CA PHE A 70 1.88 -3.96 -5.01
C PHE A 70 2.92 -4.74 -4.21
N LEU A 71 2.93 -4.58 -2.88
CA LEU A 71 3.84 -5.29 -1.98
C LEU A 71 3.12 -5.68 -0.69
N ILE A 72 3.27 -6.94 -0.28
CA ILE A 72 2.71 -7.45 0.99
C ILE A 72 3.74 -7.22 2.09
N SER A 73 3.56 -6.16 2.88
CA SER A 73 4.46 -5.76 3.97
C SER A 73 4.10 -6.40 5.32
N ILE A 74 3.83 -7.71 5.29
CA ILE A 74 3.50 -8.53 6.47
C ILE A 74 4.73 -9.36 6.86
N GLY A 75 5.21 -9.17 8.09
CA GLY A 75 6.40 -9.87 8.58
C GLY A 75 6.20 -11.37 8.81
N ASP A 76 4.99 -11.78 9.20
CA ASP A 76 4.63 -13.19 9.38
C ASP A 76 4.61 -13.91 8.02
N ASN A 77 5.44 -14.95 7.89
CA ASN A 77 5.56 -15.72 6.66
C ASN A 77 4.29 -16.51 6.34
N ALA A 78 3.59 -17.03 7.36
CA ALA A 78 2.41 -17.86 7.16
C ALA A 78 1.21 -17.04 6.68
N GLN A 79 1.13 -15.77 7.06
CA GLN A 79 0.10 -14.84 6.56
C GLN A 79 0.45 -14.25 5.20
N ARG A 80 1.75 -14.15 4.87
CA ARG A 80 2.22 -13.51 3.63
C ARG A 80 2.21 -14.43 2.41
N ALA A 81 2.43 -15.73 2.59
CA ALA A 81 2.72 -16.69 1.51
C ALA A 81 1.53 -17.59 1.14
#